data_AF-A0A2V7P3T8-F1
#
_entry.id   AF-A0A2V7P3T8-F1
#
_cell.length_a   1.000
_cell.length_b   1.000
_cell.length_c   1.000
_cell.angle_alpha   90.00
_cell.angle_beta   90.00
_cell.angle_gamma   90.00
#
_symmetry.space_group_name_H-M   'P 1'
#
loop_
_entity.id
_entity.type
_entity.pdbx_description
1 polymer ?
#
loop_
_entity_poly.entity_id
_entity_poly.type
_entity_poly.pdbx_seq_one_letter_code
_entity_poly.pdbx_strand_id
1 'polypeptide(L)'
;MLSGFTIARNAVTLAYPLVPAIRSLLDLCDEVVVNVGRSEDGTRELVAGLRDPRVRILDGAWEPSRGGGTLAIETNRAMAACRGTWGVYIQADEVLHETGAAILRERVRAWDGDARVEGLLVEYRHFYGDFDTVATNRHWYRREVRVVRLGGDIRSYGDAQGFRVVPAWRRIRARATGAVMFHYGWARPPASLARKHAAFAEFFGELIGTIEQRRAAPELEWTPGLRRFVGTHPRVATEWIAARRREAGGDGSGVGPRRLRLSDLRYYVSDWVERLTGVRPFEYRNYVLV
;
A
#
# COMPACT_ATOMS: atom_id res chain seq x y z
N MET A 1 -20.80 10.11 5.23
CA MET A 1 -19.49 10.47 5.79
C MET A 1 -18.48 9.43 5.35
N LEU A 2 -17.31 9.87 4.91
CA LEU A 2 -16.17 9.06 4.46
C LEU A 2 -15.05 9.14 5.50
N SER A 3 -14.64 8.01 6.07
CA SER A 3 -13.49 7.95 6.98
C SER A 3 -12.26 7.43 6.24
N GLY A 4 -11.13 8.09 6.39
CA GLY A 4 -9.82 7.55 6.02
C GLY A 4 -9.23 6.81 7.21
N PHE A 5 -8.48 5.74 6.96
CA PHE A 5 -7.72 5.11 8.04
C PHE A 5 -6.42 4.51 7.55
N THR A 6 -5.43 4.51 8.44
CA THR A 6 -4.11 3.95 8.19
C THR A 6 -3.44 3.53 9.49
N ILE A 7 -2.36 2.76 9.37
CA ILE A 7 -1.54 2.28 10.48
C ILE A 7 -0.09 2.70 10.24
N ALA A 8 0.63 3.06 11.30
CA ALA A 8 2.03 3.44 11.20
C ALA A 8 2.84 2.98 12.43
N ARG A 9 4.04 2.46 12.18
CA ARG A 9 5.06 2.20 13.20
C ARG A 9 6.43 2.40 12.57
N ASN A 10 7.32 3.13 13.24
CA ASN A 10 8.68 3.43 12.77
C ASN A 10 8.75 4.00 11.34
N ALA A 11 7.76 4.80 10.94
CA ALA A 11 7.62 5.32 9.58
C ALA A 11 8.75 6.27 9.17
N VAL A 12 9.39 6.96 10.12
CA VAL A 12 10.53 7.84 9.83
C VAL A 12 11.77 7.01 9.50
N THR A 13 12.08 6.03 10.35
CA THR A 13 13.21 5.10 10.20
C THR A 13 13.05 4.26 8.94
N LEU A 14 11.82 3.80 8.71
CA LEU A 14 11.42 3.10 7.51
C LEU A 14 11.13 4.06 6.37
N ALA A 15 11.48 5.35 6.43
CA ALA A 15 11.34 6.32 5.34
C ALA A 15 10.01 6.22 4.55
N TYR A 16 8.89 5.97 5.21
CA TYR A 16 7.58 5.88 4.58
C TYR A 16 7.03 7.28 4.26
N PRO A 17 6.34 7.47 3.12
CA PRO A 17 5.62 8.70 2.78
C PRO A 17 4.36 8.90 3.65
N LEU A 18 4.46 8.76 4.98
CA LEU A 18 3.31 8.78 5.89
C LEU A 18 2.52 10.10 5.83
N VAL A 19 3.21 11.24 5.79
CA VAL A 19 2.56 12.56 5.64
C VAL A 19 1.84 12.67 4.29
N PRO A 20 2.48 12.38 3.14
CA PRO A 20 1.77 12.27 1.86
C PRO A 20 0.58 11.32 1.88
N ALA A 21 0.71 10.14 2.51
CA ALA A 21 -0.36 9.14 2.63
C ALA A 21 -1.59 9.73 3.33
N ILE A 22 -1.39 10.32 4.52
CA ILE A 22 -2.47 10.95 5.30
C ILE A 22 -3.08 12.14 4.54
N ARG A 23 -2.25 12.98 3.91
CA ARG A 23 -2.75 14.10 3.08
C ARG A 23 -3.61 13.62 1.91
N SER A 24 -3.24 12.51 1.26
CA SER A 24 -4.04 11.93 0.18
C SER A 24 -5.40 11.39 0.65
N LEU A 25 -5.50 10.92 1.90
CA LEU A 25 -6.81 10.60 2.52
C LEU A 25 -7.61 11.88 2.80
N LEU A 26 -6.97 12.93 3.32
CA LEU A 26 -7.60 14.21 3.64
C LEU A 26 -8.17 14.94 2.41
N ASP A 27 -7.70 14.64 1.20
CA ASP A 27 -8.26 15.16 -0.05
C ASP A 27 -9.69 14.62 -0.32
N LEU A 28 -10.06 13.47 0.27
CA LEU A 28 -11.32 12.78 0.01
C LEU A 28 -12.22 12.60 1.26
N CYS A 29 -11.62 12.39 2.43
CA CYS A 29 -12.28 11.97 3.67
C CYS A 29 -12.67 13.13 4.61
N ASP A 30 -13.73 12.91 5.39
CA ASP A 30 -14.23 13.84 6.41
C ASP A 30 -13.45 13.72 7.73
N GLU A 31 -12.90 12.54 8.02
CA GLU A 31 -11.95 12.28 9.11
C GLU A 31 -10.85 11.33 8.63
N VAL A 32 -9.70 11.32 9.31
CA VAL A 32 -8.65 10.32 9.11
C VAL A 32 -8.21 9.75 10.45
N VAL A 33 -8.38 8.45 10.63
CA VAL A 33 -7.92 7.71 11.82
C VAL A 33 -6.53 7.14 11.56
N VAL A 34 -5.54 7.53 12.36
CA VAL A 34 -4.17 7.03 12.25
C VAL A 34 -3.85 6.22 13.49
N ASN A 35 -3.76 4.89 13.36
CA ASN A 35 -3.34 4.03 14.45
C ASN A 35 -1.80 3.94 14.49
N VAL A 36 -1.20 4.63 15.45
CA VAL A 36 0.24 4.74 15.61
C VAL A 36 0.70 3.74 16.67
N GLY A 37 1.43 2.74 16.21
CA GLY A 37 2.12 1.80 17.07
C GLY A 37 3.25 2.47 17.83
N ARG A 38 3.57 1.96 19.02
CA ARG A 38 4.77 2.38 19.77
C ARG A 38 5.99 2.34 18.84
N SER A 39 6.52 3.53 18.56
CA SER A 39 7.63 3.74 17.65
C SER A 39 8.84 4.24 18.43
N GLU A 40 10.03 3.91 17.96
CA GLU A 40 11.31 4.34 18.53
C GLU A 40 11.86 5.59 17.81
N ASP A 41 11.07 6.14 16.90
CA ASP A 41 11.37 7.34 16.13
C ASP A 41 10.24 8.38 16.25
N GLY A 42 10.41 9.52 15.57
CA GLY A 42 9.45 10.62 15.58
C GLY A 42 8.14 10.37 14.81
N THR A 43 7.71 9.12 14.59
CA THR A 43 6.50 8.81 13.80
C THR A 43 5.25 9.44 14.39
N ARG A 44 5.09 9.40 15.71
CA ARG A 44 3.90 9.93 16.39
C ARG A 44 3.84 11.45 16.31
N GLU A 45 4.98 12.10 16.49
CA GLU A 45 5.18 13.55 16.39
C GLU A 45 4.97 14.02 14.95
N LEU A 46 5.41 13.22 13.97
CA LEU A 46 5.20 13.50 12.55
C LEU A 46 3.70 13.57 12.20
N VAL A 47 2.89 12.65 12.73
CA VAL A 47 1.43 12.66 12.53
C VAL A 47 0.79 13.83 13.29
N ALA A 48 1.18 14.06 14.55
CA ALA A 48 0.68 15.18 15.33
C ALA A 48 1.01 16.55 14.71
N GLY A 49 2.17 16.64 14.03
CA GLY A 49 2.64 17.82 13.33
C GLY A 49 1.78 18.25 12.13
N LEU A 50 0.88 17.39 11.63
CA LEU A 50 -0.09 17.76 10.58
C LEU A 50 -1.04 18.88 11.03
N ARG A 51 -1.37 18.94 12.32
CA ARG A 51 -2.29 19.93 12.92
C ARG A 51 -3.63 20.09 12.19
N ASP A 52 -4.11 19.04 11.52
CA ASP A 52 -5.43 19.03 10.88
C ASP A 52 -6.46 18.43 11.85
N PRO A 53 -7.56 19.14 12.19
CA PRO A 53 -8.55 18.68 13.16
C PRO A 53 -9.31 17.42 12.71
N ARG A 54 -9.25 17.06 11.42
CA ARG A 54 -9.84 15.82 10.90
C ARG A 54 -8.99 14.60 11.21
N VAL A 55 -7.71 14.77 11.57
CA VAL A 55 -6.80 13.67 11.88
C VAL A 55 -6.94 13.29 13.35
N ARG A 56 -7.29 12.04 13.60
CA ARG A 56 -7.37 11.47 14.96
C ARG A 56 -6.36 10.35 15.12
N ILE A 57 -5.48 10.52 16.10
CA ILE A 57 -4.43 9.56 16.42
C ILE A 57 -4.98 8.56 17.43
N LEU A 58 -4.80 7.27 17.15
CA LEU A 58 -4.93 6.22 18.15
C LEU A 58 -3.53 5.78 18.55
N ASP A 59 -3.24 5.84 19.84
CA ASP A 59 -1.99 5.32 20.39
C ASP A 59 -2.20 3.89 20.89
N GLY A 60 -1.24 3.00 20.63
CA GLY A 60 -1.28 1.64 21.15
C GLY A 60 0.02 0.87 20.93
N ALA A 61 0.34 -0.04 21.86
CA ALA A 61 1.33 -1.07 21.59
C ALA A 61 0.72 -2.05 20.58
N TRP A 62 1.47 -2.35 19.52
CA TRP A 62 1.09 -3.38 18.55
C TRP A 62 1.57 -4.72 19.07
N GLU A 63 0.64 -5.63 19.34
CA GLU A 63 0.99 -6.97 19.79
C GLU A 63 1.53 -7.78 18.60
N PRO A 64 2.74 -8.38 18.71
CA PRO A 64 3.28 -9.23 17.68
C PRO A 64 2.36 -10.43 17.42
N SER A 65 2.09 -10.70 16.15
CA SER A 65 1.33 -11.84 15.67
C SER A 65 2.06 -12.45 14.49
N ARG A 66 2.03 -13.79 14.37
CA ARG A 66 2.78 -14.50 13.34
C ARG A 66 2.21 -14.22 11.94
N GLY A 67 3.09 -14.16 10.94
CA GLY A 67 2.71 -14.15 9.53
C GLY A 67 2.01 -12.88 9.03
N GLY A 68 2.40 -11.71 9.55
CA GLY A 68 1.82 -10.42 9.13
C GLY A 68 0.46 -10.08 9.74
N GLY A 69 -0.08 -10.95 10.61
CA GLY A 69 -1.38 -10.76 11.25
C GLY A 69 -1.47 -9.48 12.08
N THR A 70 -0.35 -8.97 12.62
CA THR A 70 -0.31 -7.68 13.33
C THR A 70 -0.84 -6.54 12.47
N LEU A 71 -0.45 -6.48 11.19
CA LEU A 71 -0.92 -5.40 10.30
C LEU A 71 -2.44 -5.46 10.11
N ALA A 72 -3.01 -6.65 9.95
CA ALA A 72 -4.45 -6.81 9.83
C ALA A 72 -5.19 -6.48 11.14
N ILE A 73 -4.67 -6.88 12.29
CA ILE A 73 -5.24 -6.56 13.62
C ILE A 73 -5.27 -5.05 13.82
N GLU A 74 -4.16 -4.37 13.58
CA GLU A 74 -4.05 -2.93 13.80
C GLU A 74 -4.84 -2.13 12.76
N THR A 75 -4.97 -2.65 11.55
CA THR A 75 -5.86 -2.09 10.53
C THR A 75 -7.32 -2.21 10.94
N ASN A 76 -7.72 -3.36 11.50
CA ASN A 76 -9.07 -3.54 12.04
C ASN A 76 -9.35 -2.61 13.23
N ARG A 77 -8.35 -2.35 14.08
CA ARG A 77 -8.46 -1.39 15.19
C ARG A 77 -8.68 0.04 14.68
N ALA A 78 -7.92 0.47 13.66
CA ALA A 78 -8.11 1.77 13.02
C ALA A 78 -9.49 1.88 12.34
N MET A 79 -9.89 0.82 11.63
CA MET A 79 -11.18 0.73 10.95
C MET A 79 -12.35 0.80 11.94
N ALA A 80 -12.27 0.10 13.07
CA ALA A 80 -13.30 0.08 14.10
C ALA A 80 -13.53 1.44 14.77
N ALA A 81 -12.50 2.31 14.77
CA ALA A 81 -12.63 3.66 15.30
C ALA A 81 -13.26 4.64 14.29
N CYS A 82 -13.39 4.29 13.01
CA CYS A 82 -14.01 5.15 12.01
C CYS A 82 -15.50 5.37 12.28
N ARG A 83 -16.00 6.57 11.98
CA ARG A 83 -17.38 7.02 12.19
C ARG A 83 -18.21 7.06 10.91
N GLY A 84 -17.54 6.97 9.75
CA GLY A 84 -18.18 7.02 8.43
C GLY A 84 -18.96 5.76 8.09
N THR A 85 -19.70 5.84 6.99
CA THR A 85 -20.38 4.68 6.38
C THR A 85 -19.47 3.93 5.43
N TRP A 86 -18.50 4.64 4.86
CA TRP A 86 -17.44 4.10 4.02
C TRP A 86 -16.07 4.46 4.58
N GLY A 87 -15.14 3.53 4.42
CA GLY A 87 -13.76 3.64 4.87
C GLY A 87 -12.81 3.57 3.68
N VAL A 88 -11.83 4.46 3.62
CA VAL A 88 -10.70 4.39 2.69
C VAL A 88 -9.44 4.02 3.44
N TYR A 89 -8.84 2.89 3.07
CA TYR A 89 -7.62 2.38 3.68
C TYR A 89 -6.43 2.60 2.77
N ILE A 90 -5.34 3.11 3.35
CA ILE A 90 -4.05 3.29 2.69
C ILE A 90 -2.95 2.82 3.66
N GLN A 91 -1.94 2.09 3.18
CA GLN A 91 -0.76 1.72 3.97
C GLN A 91 0.23 2.89 4.04
N ALA A 92 1.12 2.91 5.04
CA ALA A 92 2.05 4.03 5.24
C ALA A 92 2.99 4.31 4.02
N ASP A 93 3.19 3.32 3.16
CA ASP A 93 3.95 3.39 1.91
C ASP A 93 3.12 3.61 0.64
N GLU A 94 1.84 3.91 0.80
CA GLU A 94 0.91 4.16 -0.29
C GLU A 94 0.44 5.62 -0.29
N VAL A 95 0.18 6.17 -1.47
CA VAL A 95 -0.36 7.53 -1.65
C VAL A 95 -1.40 7.50 -2.76
N LEU A 96 -2.62 7.94 -2.45
CA LEU A 96 -3.69 8.03 -3.45
C LEU A 96 -3.45 9.24 -4.35
N HIS A 97 -3.59 9.06 -5.66
CA HIS A 97 -3.51 10.17 -6.60
C HIS A 97 -4.74 11.07 -6.46
N GLU A 98 -4.58 12.38 -6.61
CA GLU A 98 -5.66 13.36 -6.45
C GLU A 98 -6.85 13.11 -7.40
N THR A 99 -6.59 12.65 -8.62
CA THR A 99 -7.66 12.23 -9.56
C THR A 99 -8.38 10.99 -9.07
N GLY A 100 -7.66 10.05 -8.44
CA GLY A 100 -8.23 8.88 -7.78
C GLY A 100 -9.13 9.27 -6.60
N ALA A 101 -8.71 10.22 -5.78
CA ALA A 101 -9.52 10.77 -4.69
C ALA A 101 -10.85 11.35 -5.20
N ALA A 102 -10.82 12.12 -6.28
CA ALA A 102 -12.02 12.66 -6.92
C ALA A 102 -12.96 11.55 -7.44
N ILE A 103 -12.40 10.57 -8.16
CA ILE A 103 -13.14 9.40 -8.67
C ILE A 103 -13.78 8.63 -7.51
N LEU A 104 -13.04 8.31 -6.45
CA LEU A 104 -13.57 7.54 -5.32
C LEU A 104 -14.72 8.26 -4.62
N ARG A 105 -14.63 9.59 -4.45
CA ARG A 105 -15.70 10.40 -3.87
C ARG A 105 -16.99 10.31 -4.70
N GLU A 106 -16.87 10.40 -6.02
CA GLU A 106 -18.01 10.25 -6.94
C GLU A 106 -18.60 8.84 -6.88
N ARG A 107 -17.75 7.81 -6.96
CA ARG A 107 -18.18 6.40 -7.00
C ARG A 107 -18.82 5.93 -5.71
N VAL A 108 -18.33 6.40 -4.55
CA VAL A 108 -18.99 6.12 -3.28
C VAL A 108 -20.40 6.71 -3.28
N ARG A 109 -20.59 7.97 -3.69
CA ARG A 109 -21.92 8.59 -3.77
C ARG A 109 -22.84 7.83 -4.73
N ALA A 110 -22.34 7.46 -5.90
CA ALA A 110 -23.12 6.78 -6.93
C ALA A 110 -23.57 5.37 -6.51
N TRP A 111 -22.80 4.68 -5.67
CA TRP A 111 -23.06 3.29 -5.28
C TRP A 111 -23.45 3.11 -3.82
N ASP A 112 -23.64 4.18 -3.07
CA ASP A 112 -23.96 4.11 -1.63
C ASP A 112 -25.24 3.31 -1.38
N GLY A 113 -26.26 3.44 -2.24
CA GLY A 113 -27.52 2.70 -2.15
C GLY A 113 -27.49 1.27 -2.70
N ASP A 114 -26.42 0.83 -3.38
CA ASP A 114 -26.34 -0.51 -3.95
C ASP A 114 -25.77 -1.51 -2.92
N ALA A 115 -26.65 -2.26 -2.28
CA ALA A 115 -26.30 -3.27 -1.27
C ALA A 115 -25.47 -4.46 -1.82
N ARG A 116 -25.32 -4.57 -3.16
CA ARG A 116 -24.45 -5.58 -3.78
C ARG A 116 -22.98 -5.17 -3.74
N VAL A 117 -22.70 -3.87 -3.60
CA VAL A 117 -21.35 -3.30 -3.59
C VAL A 117 -20.87 -3.17 -2.15
N GLU A 118 -19.82 -3.92 -1.80
CA GLU A 118 -19.22 -3.95 -0.46
C GLU A 118 -17.90 -3.17 -0.40
N GLY A 119 -17.24 -3.02 -1.54
CA GLY A 119 -15.99 -2.29 -1.65
C GLY A 119 -15.70 -1.77 -3.05
N LEU A 120 -14.71 -0.89 -3.16
CA LEU A 120 -14.26 -0.33 -4.42
C LEU A 120 -12.79 -0.68 -4.67
N LEU A 121 -12.50 -1.08 -5.90
CA LEU A 121 -11.16 -1.40 -6.35
C LEU A 121 -10.40 -0.13 -6.73
N VAL A 122 -9.13 -0.11 -6.35
CA VAL A 122 -8.16 0.90 -6.76
C VAL A 122 -7.05 0.19 -7.53
N GLU A 123 -6.56 0.84 -8.58
CA GLU A 123 -5.44 0.37 -9.38
C GLU A 123 -4.10 0.76 -8.78
N TYR A 124 -3.12 -0.13 -8.85
CA TYR A 124 -1.82 0.07 -8.26
C TYR A 124 -0.74 0.43 -9.27
N ARG A 125 0.16 1.32 -8.86
CA ARG A 125 1.46 1.57 -9.48
C ARG A 125 2.53 1.27 -8.42
N HIS A 126 3.20 0.13 -8.57
CA HIS A 126 4.24 -0.32 -7.64
C HIS A 126 5.59 0.17 -8.10
N PHE A 127 6.16 1.14 -7.38
CA PHE A 127 7.48 1.68 -7.67
C PHE A 127 8.55 0.76 -7.08
N TYR A 128 9.62 0.55 -7.83
CA TYR A 128 10.64 -0.46 -7.54
C TYR A 128 12.03 0.05 -7.88
N GLY A 129 12.93 0.03 -6.91
CA GLY A 129 14.28 0.58 -7.04
C GLY A 129 14.31 2.09 -6.84
N ASP A 130 13.56 2.81 -7.68
CA ASP A 130 13.52 4.26 -7.73
C ASP A 130 12.06 4.77 -7.83
N PHE A 131 11.91 6.06 -8.10
CA PHE A 131 10.60 6.71 -8.29
C PHE A 131 10.15 6.73 -9.76
N ASP A 132 10.97 6.27 -10.70
CA ASP A 132 10.72 6.35 -12.14
C ASP A 132 10.51 4.98 -12.78
N THR A 133 10.55 3.91 -11.99
CA THR A 133 10.46 2.52 -12.42
C THR A 133 9.32 1.82 -11.68
N VAL A 134 8.40 1.23 -12.44
CA VAL A 134 7.28 0.45 -11.93
C VAL A 134 7.41 -1.03 -12.26
N ALA A 135 7.05 -1.89 -11.31
CA ALA A 135 6.99 -3.33 -11.50
C ALA A 135 5.58 -3.74 -11.95
N THR A 136 5.47 -4.38 -13.12
CA THR A 136 4.16 -4.66 -13.75
C THR A 136 3.84 -6.13 -13.93
N ASN A 137 4.77 -7.03 -13.59
CA ASN A 137 4.56 -8.46 -13.77
C ASN A 137 3.44 -8.98 -12.83
N ARG A 138 2.90 -10.18 -13.10
CA ARG A 138 1.75 -10.73 -12.35
C ARG A 138 1.99 -11.04 -10.87
N HIS A 139 3.23 -10.99 -10.37
CA HIS A 139 3.52 -11.06 -8.93
C HIS A 139 2.99 -9.82 -8.21
N TRP A 140 2.97 -8.67 -8.90
CA TRP A 140 2.46 -7.41 -8.39
C TRP A 140 0.97 -7.31 -8.72
N TYR A 141 0.15 -7.21 -7.68
CA TYR A 141 -1.29 -7.06 -7.84
C TYR A 141 -1.60 -5.70 -8.45
N ARG A 142 -2.30 -5.64 -9.59
CA ARG A 142 -2.62 -4.34 -10.21
C ARG A 142 -3.85 -3.69 -9.60
N ARG A 143 -4.64 -4.42 -8.79
CA ARG A 143 -5.93 -3.97 -8.25
C ARG A 143 -6.18 -4.58 -6.89
N GLU A 144 -6.70 -3.78 -5.97
CA GLU A 144 -7.11 -4.26 -4.65
C GLU A 144 -8.24 -3.39 -4.08
N VAL A 145 -9.03 -3.96 -3.16
CA VAL A 145 -10.12 -3.25 -2.48
C VAL A 145 -9.53 -2.33 -1.42
N ARG A 146 -9.62 -1.02 -1.66
CA ARG A 146 -9.13 0.02 -0.72
C ARG A 146 -10.22 0.94 -0.20
N VAL A 147 -11.43 0.80 -0.71
CA VAL A 147 -12.62 1.44 -0.13
C VAL A 147 -13.59 0.35 0.28
N VAL A 148 -14.11 0.39 1.50
CA VAL A 148 -15.01 -0.64 2.05
C VAL A 148 -16.16 -0.01 2.81
N ARG A 149 -17.30 -0.71 2.87
CA ARG A 149 -18.39 -0.33 3.79
C ARG A 149 -17.95 -0.59 5.23
N LEU A 150 -18.16 0.40 6.10
CA LEU A 150 -17.90 0.31 7.53
C LEU A 150 -19.12 -0.28 8.25
N GLY A 151 -18.91 -0.77 9.47
CA GLY A 151 -19.97 -1.31 10.32
C GLY A 151 -20.48 -2.70 9.96
N GLY A 152 -19.99 -3.33 8.89
CA GLY A 152 -20.33 -4.70 8.51
C GLY A 152 -19.33 -5.75 9.00
N ASP A 153 -19.50 -6.99 8.52
CA ASP A 153 -18.59 -8.13 8.75
C ASP A 153 -17.30 -8.05 7.91
N ILE A 154 -16.94 -6.87 7.41
CA ILE A 154 -15.71 -6.68 6.64
C ILE A 154 -14.53 -6.57 7.62
N ARG A 155 -13.48 -7.35 7.38
CA ARG A 155 -12.24 -7.35 8.16
C ARG A 155 -11.02 -7.32 7.24
N SER A 156 -9.98 -6.62 7.68
CA SER A 156 -8.65 -6.68 7.09
C SER A 156 -8.14 -8.12 7.10
N TYR A 157 -7.50 -8.54 6.01
CA TYR A 157 -7.08 -9.91 5.77
C TYR A 157 -5.59 -9.98 5.41
N GLY A 158 -4.92 -11.05 5.87
CA GLY A 158 -3.50 -11.29 5.61
C GLY A 158 -2.60 -10.24 6.24
N ASP A 159 -1.73 -9.64 5.43
CA ASP A 159 -0.79 -8.56 5.75
C ASP A 159 -1.43 -7.16 5.65
N ALA A 160 -2.76 -7.08 5.74
CA ALA A 160 -3.57 -5.90 5.45
C ALA A 160 -3.51 -5.42 3.99
N GLN A 161 -3.12 -6.28 3.05
CA GLN A 161 -3.27 -6.00 1.62
C GLN A 161 -4.74 -5.79 1.22
N GLY A 162 -5.70 -6.47 1.84
CA GLY A 162 -7.10 -6.33 1.44
C GLY A 162 -8.08 -6.74 2.53
N PHE A 163 -9.34 -6.87 2.14
CA PHE A 163 -10.43 -7.15 3.07
C PHE A 163 -11.20 -8.41 2.68
N ARG A 164 -11.87 -9.02 3.66
CA ARG A 164 -12.76 -10.17 3.50
C ARG A 164 -13.97 -10.06 4.42
N VAL A 165 -15.03 -10.78 4.10
CA VAL A 165 -16.27 -10.81 4.90
C VAL A 165 -16.26 -12.03 5.82
N VAL A 166 -16.33 -11.79 7.12
CA VAL A 166 -16.45 -12.82 8.16
C VAL A 166 -17.92 -13.25 8.34
N PRO A 167 -18.24 -14.38 9.01
CA PRO A 167 -17.33 -15.41 9.57
C PRO A 167 -16.69 -16.32 8.50
N ALA A 168 -17.26 -16.39 7.30
CA ALA A 168 -16.81 -17.33 6.26
C ALA A 168 -15.51 -16.94 5.55
N TRP A 169 -14.92 -15.78 5.88
CA TRP A 169 -13.75 -15.21 5.21
C TRP A 169 -13.88 -15.22 3.68
N ARG A 170 -15.05 -14.83 3.19
CA ARG A 170 -15.32 -14.74 1.74
C ARG A 170 -14.72 -13.47 1.14
N ARG A 171 -14.46 -13.51 -0.16
CA ARG A 171 -14.00 -12.33 -0.93
C ARG A 171 -15.06 -11.23 -0.93
N ILE A 172 -14.59 -9.99 -0.99
CA ILE A 172 -15.42 -8.78 -1.04
C ILE A 172 -16.04 -8.65 -2.44
N ARG A 173 -17.33 -8.29 -2.51
CA ARG A 173 -17.98 -7.89 -3.76
C ARG A 173 -17.63 -6.43 -4.08
N ALA A 174 -16.86 -6.21 -5.13
CA ALA A 174 -16.27 -4.91 -5.41
C ALA A 174 -16.46 -4.43 -6.84
N ARG A 175 -16.51 -3.10 -7.00
CA ARG A 175 -16.57 -2.43 -8.31
C ARG A 175 -15.26 -1.77 -8.67
N ALA A 176 -14.89 -1.86 -9.95
CA ALA A 176 -13.76 -1.14 -10.50
C ALA A 176 -14.08 0.35 -10.62
N THR A 177 -13.15 1.21 -10.20
CA THR A 177 -13.36 2.66 -10.22
C THR A 177 -12.50 3.39 -11.25
N GLY A 178 -11.32 2.85 -11.57
CA GLY A 178 -10.26 3.55 -12.31
C GLY A 178 -9.43 4.51 -11.45
N ALA A 179 -9.68 4.59 -10.14
CA ALA A 179 -8.82 5.33 -9.22
C ALA A 179 -7.42 4.68 -9.13
N VAL A 180 -6.38 5.48 -8.91
CA VAL A 180 -4.99 5.02 -8.91
C VAL A 180 -4.30 5.31 -7.57
N MET A 181 -3.67 4.29 -7.01
CA MET A 181 -2.80 4.29 -5.84
C MET A 181 -1.34 4.16 -6.27
N PHE A 182 -0.47 4.96 -5.66
CA PHE A 182 0.97 4.90 -5.85
C PHE A 182 1.58 4.22 -4.64
N HIS A 183 2.27 3.11 -4.85
CA HIS A 183 2.87 2.31 -3.78
C HIS A 183 4.39 2.39 -3.87
N TYR A 184 5.00 3.04 -2.88
CA TYR A 184 6.43 3.36 -2.79
C TYR A 184 7.24 2.41 -1.90
N GLY A 185 6.67 1.26 -1.55
CA GLY A 185 7.28 0.33 -0.62
C GLY A 185 8.69 -0.08 -1.04
N TRP A 186 8.95 -0.20 -2.34
CA TRP A 186 10.24 -0.65 -2.89
C TRP A 186 11.00 0.45 -3.65
N ALA A 187 10.58 1.71 -3.56
CA ALA A 187 11.12 2.83 -4.32
C ALA A 187 12.26 3.57 -3.58
N ARG A 188 13.41 2.93 -3.31
CA ARG A 188 14.34 3.43 -2.28
C ARG A 188 15.84 3.20 -2.47
N PRO A 189 16.67 4.09 -1.88
CA PRO A 189 18.10 3.93 -1.79
C PRO A 189 18.54 2.81 -0.81
N PRO A 190 19.74 2.23 -1.04
CA PRO A 190 20.30 1.08 -0.33
C PRO A 190 20.20 1.11 1.21
N ALA A 191 20.50 2.24 1.83
CA ALA A 191 20.63 2.37 3.29
C ALA A 191 19.31 2.18 4.06
N SER A 192 18.17 2.31 3.39
CA SER A 192 16.85 2.05 3.99
C SER A 192 16.37 0.62 3.80
N LEU A 193 16.96 -0.14 2.87
CA LEU A 193 16.60 -1.53 2.58
C LEU A 193 16.99 -2.46 3.73
N ALA A 194 18.18 -2.31 4.30
CA ALA A 194 18.63 -3.13 5.43
C ALA A 194 17.71 -2.97 6.67
N ARG A 195 17.29 -1.73 6.95
CA ARG A 195 16.31 -1.41 8.01
C ARG A 195 14.92 -1.96 7.70
N LYS A 196 14.50 -1.90 6.42
CA LYS A 196 13.23 -2.49 5.99
C LYS A 196 13.23 -4.01 6.11
N HIS A 197 14.31 -4.69 5.74
CA HIS A 197 14.44 -6.14 5.93
C HIS A 197 14.37 -6.53 7.41
N ALA A 198 14.97 -5.73 8.29
CA ALA A 198 14.85 -5.92 9.74
C ALA A 198 13.39 -5.83 10.23
N ALA A 199 12.68 -4.78 9.84
CA ALA A 199 11.28 -4.61 10.22
C ALA A 199 10.37 -5.67 9.59
N PHE A 200 10.61 -6.04 8.33
CA PHE A 200 9.85 -7.11 7.65
C PHE A 200 10.02 -8.44 8.39
N ALA A 201 11.23 -8.76 8.84
CA ALA A 201 11.45 -9.96 9.64
C ALA A 201 10.69 -9.96 10.98
N GLU A 202 10.64 -8.82 11.67
CA GLU A 202 9.88 -8.65 12.91
C GLU A 202 8.38 -8.98 12.72
N PHE A 203 7.78 -8.51 11.62
CA PHE A 203 6.34 -8.71 11.36
C PHE A 203 5.99 -10.03 10.66
N PHE A 204 6.89 -10.57 9.83
CA PHE A 204 6.61 -11.71 8.95
C PHE A 204 7.36 -12.99 9.33
N GLY A 205 8.25 -12.94 10.33
CA GLY A 205 8.91 -14.12 10.89
C GLY A 205 9.93 -14.79 9.96
N GLU A 206 10.67 -14.01 9.15
CA GLU A 206 11.76 -14.54 8.32
C GLU A 206 12.91 -15.09 9.18
N LEU A 207 13.55 -16.19 8.73
CA LEU A 207 14.73 -16.80 9.36
C LEU A 207 15.92 -15.81 9.38
N ILE A 208 16.60 -15.73 10.53
CA ILE A 208 17.76 -14.84 10.77
C ILE A 208 18.80 -14.89 9.64
N GLY A 209 19.12 -16.08 9.11
CA GLY A 209 20.10 -16.23 8.02
C GLY A 209 19.68 -15.64 6.66
N THR A 210 18.38 -15.60 6.34
CA THR A 210 17.88 -14.94 5.11
C THR A 210 17.94 -13.42 5.22
N ILE A 211 17.80 -12.90 6.44
CA ILE A 211 17.84 -11.47 6.74
C ILE A 211 19.25 -10.93 6.58
N GLU A 212 20.27 -11.62 7.09
CA GLU A 212 21.66 -11.18 6.98
C GLU A 212 22.14 -11.12 5.52
N GLN A 213 21.79 -12.13 4.71
CA GLN A 213 22.11 -12.14 3.28
C GLN A 213 21.45 -10.99 2.52
N ARG A 214 20.18 -10.67 2.84
CA ARG A 214 19.46 -9.54 2.22
C ARG A 214 19.90 -8.17 2.76
N ARG A 215 20.30 -8.08 4.03
CA ARG A 215 20.88 -6.85 4.62
C ARG A 215 22.22 -6.48 4.00
N ALA A 216 22.99 -7.47 3.56
CA ALA A 216 24.29 -7.25 2.90
C ALA A 216 24.18 -6.83 1.43
N ALA A 217 23.00 -6.95 0.80
CA ALA A 217 22.80 -6.55 -0.59
C ALA A 217 22.59 -5.02 -0.67
N PRO A 218 23.48 -4.27 -1.35
CA PRO A 218 23.29 -2.83 -1.51
C PRO A 218 22.14 -2.51 -2.47
N GLU A 219 21.74 -3.43 -3.33
CA GLU A 219 20.77 -3.20 -4.40
C GLU A 219 19.60 -4.18 -4.31
N LEU A 220 18.45 -3.77 -4.84
CA LEU A 220 17.31 -4.65 -5.04
C LEU A 220 17.59 -5.66 -6.15
N GLU A 221 17.11 -6.89 -5.99
CA GLU A 221 17.22 -7.91 -7.02
C GLU A 221 16.39 -7.52 -8.25
N TRP A 222 16.98 -7.61 -9.45
CA TRP A 222 16.24 -7.37 -10.68
C TRP A 222 15.07 -8.35 -10.82
N THR A 223 13.91 -7.85 -11.24
CA THR A 223 12.72 -8.66 -11.53
C THR A 223 12.19 -8.40 -12.95
N PRO A 224 11.62 -9.40 -13.64
CA PRO A 224 10.97 -9.19 -14.94
C PRO A 224 9.84 -8.15 -14.89
N GLY A 225 9.61 -7.45 -16.00
CA GLY A 225 8.48 -6.53 -16.11
C GLY A 225 8.63 -5.21 -15.36
N LEU A 226 9.87 -4.80 -15.06
CA LEU A 226 10.19 -3.41 -14.73
C LEU A 226 10.00 -2.53 -15.97
N ARG A 227 9.32 -1.40 -15.81
CA ARG A 227 9.04 -0.43 -16.88
C ARG A 227 9.24 0.99 -16.38
N ARG A 228 9.67 1.89 -17.26
CA ARG A 228 9.71 3.32 -16.94
C ARG A 228 8.30 3.86 -16.71
N PHE A 229 8.12 4.59 -15.62
CA PHE A 229 6.94 5.37 -15.33
C PHE A 229 6.98 6.67 -16.14
N VAL A 230 5.88 6.97 -16.83
CA VAL A 230 5.74 8.15 -17.71
C VAL A 230 4.64 9.10 -17.26
N GLY A 231 4.05 8.85 -16.07
CA GLY A 231 2.99 9.69 -15.51
C GLY A 231 3.53 10.71 -14.51
N THR A 232 2.61 11.32 -13.77
CA THR A 232 2.91 12.23 -12.65
C THR A 232 2.71 11.53 -11.33
N HIS A 233 3.57 11.82 -10.36
CA HIS A 233 3.34 11.41 -8.98
C HIS A 233 2.24 12.26 -8.33
N PRO A 234 1.56 11.75 -7.28
CA PRO A 234 0.60 12.53 -6.51
C PRO A 234 1.26 13.81 -6.00
N ARG A 235 0.57 14.94 -6.16
CA ARG A 235 1.10 16.26 -5.77
C ARG A 235 1.63 16.27 -4.34
N VAL A 236 0.89 15.64 -3.41
CA VAL A 236 1.24 15.56 -1.97
C VAL A 236 2.53 14.78 -1.68
N ALA A 237 3.02 13.98 -2.62
CA ALA A 237 4.26 13.21 -2.49
C ALA A 237 5.49 13.92 -3.10
N THR A 238 5.30 15.00 -3.87
CA THR A 238 6.37 15.65 -4.67
C THR A 238 7.58 16.06 -3.83
N GLU A 239 7.36 16.78 -2.73
CA GLU A 239 8.44 17.24 -1.85
C GLU A 239 9.17 16.07 -1.19
N TRP A 240 8.42 15.05 -0.78
CA TRP A 240 8.97 13.85 -0.16
C TRP A 240 9.85 13.09 -1.16
N ILE A 241 9.39 12.89 -2.40
CA ILE A 241 10.17 12.26 -3.49
C ILE A 241 11.43 13.07 -3.77
N ALA A 242 11.33 14.39 -3.91
CA ALA A 242 12.47 15.26 -4.18
C ALA A 242 13.53 15.17 -3.07
N ALA A 243 13.12 15.12 -1.79
CA ALA A 243 14.02 14.92 -0.67
C ALA A 243 14.72 13.55 -0.74
N ARG A 244 13.98 12.48 -1.03
CA ARG A 244 14.56 11.13 -1.16
C ARG A 244 15.54 11.01 -2.33
N ARG A 245 15.27 11.66 -3.46
CA ARG A 245 16.20 11.73 -4.60
C ARG A 245 17.51 12.43 -4.22
N ARG A 246 17.46 13.51 -3.45
CA ARG A 246 18.67 14.20 -2.96
C ARG A 246 19.50 13.32 -2.03
N GLU A 247 18.85 12.57 -1.14
CA GLU A 247 19.53 11.64 -0.23
C GLU A 247 20.18 10.45 -0.95
N ALA A 248 19.60 10.01 -2.07
CA ALA A 248 20.13 8.89 -2.85
C ALA A 248 21.43 9.23 -3.61
N GLY A 249 21.74 10.52 -3.81
CA GLY A 249 23.04 10.96 -4.35
C GLY A 249 23.32 10.64 -5.83
N GLY A 250 22.34 10.17 -6.62
CA GLY A 250 22.52 9.85 -8.04
C GLY A 250 21.29 9.22 -8.72
N ASP A 251 21.40 9.02 -10.04
CA ASP A 251 20.34 8.54 -10.96
C ASP A 251 20.23 7.01 -11.09
N GLY A 252 20.95 6.27 -10.25
CA GLY A 252 20.95 4.81 -10.28
C GLY A 252 19.59 4.23 -9.87
N SER A 253 19.13 3.22 -10.61
CA SER A 253 17.80 2.62 -10.45
C SER A 253 17.59 1.87 -9.12
N GLY A 254 18.57 1.82 -8.21
CA GLY A 254 18.50 1.04 -6.96
C GLY A 254 18.32 -0.48 -7.16
N VAL A 255 18.32 -0.95 -8.42
CA VAL A 255 18.14 -2.33 -8.84
C VAL A 255 19.44 -2.82 -9.45
N GLY A 256 19.88 -4.01 -9.03
CA GLY A 256 21.08 -4.64 -9.53
C GLY A 256 20.97 -5.15 -10.96
N PRO A 257 22.03 -5.79 -11.47
CA PRO A 257 22.10 -6.18 -12.88
C PRO A 257 21.01 -7.18 -13.25
N ARG A 258 20.55 -7.10 -14.50
CA ARG A 258 19.56 -8.02 -15.06
C ARG A 258 20.09 -9.46 -15.03
N ARG A 259 19.41 -10.32 -14.27
CA ARG A 259 19.71 -11.75 -14.15
C ARG A 259 18.45 -12.57 -14.46
N LEU A 260 18.31 -12.98 -15.72
CA LEU A 260 17.19 -13.82 -16.16
C LEU A 260 17.36 -15.25 -15.65
N ARG A 261 16.30 -15.79 -15.05
CA ARG A 261 16.18 -17.21 -14.69
C ARG A 261 15.13 -17.88 -15.55
N LEU A 262 15.21 -19.20 -15.72
CA LEU A 262 14.18 -19.95 -16.45
C LEU A 262 12.78 -19.77 -15.83
N SER A 263 12.71 -19.66 -14.49
CA SER A 263 11.48 -19.37 -13.76
C SER A 263 10.85 -18.03 -14.11
N ASP A 264 11.60 -17.08 -14.68
CA ASP A 264 11.10 -15.75 -15.06
C ASP A 264 10.28 -15.76 -16.35
N LEU A 265 10.48 -16.76 -17.21
CA LEU A 265 9.76 -16.88 -18.49
C LEU A 265 8.25 -16.88 -18.28
N ARG A 266 7.78 -17.45 -17.16
CA ARG A 266 6.37 -17.49 -16.78
C ARG A 266 5.73 -16.09 -16.68
N TYR A 267 6.51 -15.06 -16.33
CA TYR A 267 6.03 -13.69 -16.23
C TYR A 267 5.87 -13.05 -17.62
N TYR A 268 6.79 -13.32 -18.54
CA TYR A 268 6.69 -12.85 -19.93
C TYR A 268 5.56 -13.52 -20.68
N VAL A 269 5.38 -14.83 -20.51
CA VAL A 269 4.23 -15.55 -21.06
C VAL A 269 2.92 -14.96 -20.54
N SER A 270 2.86 -14.64 -19.24
CA SER A 270 1.69 -13.99 -18.65
C SER A 270 1.41 -12.61 -19.25
N ASP A 271 2.45 -11.77 -19.42
CA ASP A 271 2.34 -10.43 -20.00
C ASP A 271 1.88 -10.51 -21.46
N TRP A 272 2.39 -11.49 -22.21
CA TRP A 272 2.02 -11.71 -23.60
C TRP A 272 0.55 -12.15 -23.75
N VAL A 273 0.10 -13.12 -22.96
CA VAL A 273 -1.31 -13.54 -22.93
C VAL A 273 -2.21 -12.37 -22.55
N GLU A 274 -1.81 -11.56 -21.57
CA GLU A 274 -2.57 -10.38 -21.17
C GLU A 274 -2.69 -9.34 -22.30
N ARG A 275 -1.60 -9.06 -23.03
CA ARG A 275 -1.65 -8.13 -24.17
C ARG A 275 -2.56 -8.60 -25.29
N LEU A 276 -2.64 -9.91 -25.51
CA LEU A 276 -3.47 -10.49 -26.57
C LEU A 276 -4.94 -10.61 -26.19
N THR A 277 -5.22 -10.94 -24.92
CA THR A 277 -6.57 -11.36 -24.50
C THR A 277 -7.23 -10.41 -23.50
N GLY A 278 -6.47 -9.48 -22.91
CA GLY A 278 -6.87 -8.69 -21.74
C GLY A 278 -6.93 -9.49 -20.43
N VAL A 279 -6.75 -10.81 -20.48
CA VAL A 279 -6.78 -11.69 -19.32
C VAL A 279 -5.35 -11.90 -18.80
N ARG A 280 -5.14 -11.68 -17.50
CA ARG A 280 -3.86 -11.95 -16.83
C ARG A 280 -3.95 -13.30 -16.09
N PRO A 281 -3.38 -14.40 -16.63
CA PRO A 281 -3.50 -15.71 -16.01
C PRO A 281 -2.80 -15.75 -14.64
N PHE A 282 -3.41 -16.46 -13.69
CA PHE A 282 -2.89 -16.64 -12.33
C PHE A 282 -2.68 -15.33 -11.55
N GLU A 283 -3.38 -14.27 -11.94
CA GLU A 283 -3.44 -13.02 -11.19
C GLU A 283 -4.07 -13.25 -9.82
N TYR A 284 -3.42 -12.76 -8.77
CA TYR A 284 -4.01 -12.72 -7.44
C TYR A 284 -5.26 -11.83 -7.44
N ARG A 285 -6.39 -12.33 -6.92
CA ARG A 285 -7.64 -11.59 -6.77
C ARG A 285 -8.29 -11.92 -5.43
N ASN A 286 -8.38 -10.92 -4.56
CA ASN A 286 -9.04 -11.02 -3.26
C ASN A 286 -10.49 -10.48 -3.27
N TYR A 287 -11.13 -10.42 -4.44
CA TYR A 287 -12.46 -9.83 -4.63
C TYR A 287 -13.28 -10.60 -5.68
N VAL A 288 -14.58 -10.28 -5.74
CA VAL A 288 -15.54 -10.68 -6.79
C VAL A 288 -16.09 -9.40 -7.44
N LEU A 289 -16.12 -9.33 -8.77
CA LEU A 289 -16.68 -8.17 -9.48
C LEU A 289 -18.20 -8.21 -9.52
N VAL A 290 -18.86 -7.06 -9.35
CA VAL A 290 -20.33 -6.88 -9.31
C VAL A 290 -20.80 -5.56 -9.93
#